data_AF-A0A1Q7UB04-F1
#
_entry.id   AF-A0A1Q7UB04-F1
#
_cell.length_a   1.000
_cell.length_b   1.000
_cell.length_c   1.000
_cell.angle_alpha   90.00
_cell.angle_beta   90.00
_cell.angle_gamma   90.00
#
_symmetry.space_group_name_H-M   'P 1'
#
loop_
_entity.id
_entity.type
_entity.pdbx_description
1 polymer ?
#
loop_
_entity_poly.entity_id
_entity_poly.type
_entity_poly.pdbx_seq_one_letter_code
_entity_poly.pdbx_strand_id
1 'polypeptide(L)'
;MWSYANPRYGPDGLALLREGRAAEEVIEALTSADEGRDERQVGIVDGAGRAATFTGKACHEWAGGRTGDCYAAQGNILVSEATVDALAATFEANAHLELGQRLIECLAAAQAAGGDRRGQQSASLLVVEKDAGYAKLSDTVIDLRVDDHERPIAELRRLFSLHQELFGATPQEDWVDVDDMLADELRERLAALGHNGDLQRAFDDWAGAANLEERVDGVTRIDPIVLEALRKASS
;
A
#
# COMPACT_ATOMS: atom_id res chain seq x y z
N MET A 1 -29.56 2.34 -11.57
CA MET A 1 -29.01 3.55 -10.94
C MET A 1 -27.81 3.09 -10.15
N TRP A 2 -26.59 3.53 -10.48
CA TRP A 2 -25.35 3.08 -9.84
C TRP A 2 -25.29 3.60 -8.40
N SER A 3 -24.52 2.98 -7.50
CA SER A 3 -24.21 3.60 -6.20
C SER A 3 -23.32 4.81 -6.46
N TYR A 4 -23.76 6.01 -6.06
CA TYR A 4 -23.02 7.26 -6.29
C TYR A 4 -22.08 7.55 -5.12
N ALA A 5 -20.79 7.70 -5.40
CA ALA A 5 -19.86 8.21 -4.41
C ALA A 5 -20.17 9.69 -4.07
N ASN A 6 -20.01 10.08 -2.81
CA ASN A 6 -19.90 11.49 -2.41
C ASN A 6 -18.43 11.79 -2.12
N PRO A 7 -17.68 12.42 -3.04
CA PRO A 7 -16.25 12.69 -2.84
C PRO A 7 -15.96 13.58 -1.63
N ARG A 8 -16.98 14.27 -1.09
CA ARG A 8 -16.82 15.15 0.08
C ARG A 8 -16.70 14.41 1.40
N TYR A 9 -17.20 13.16 1.49
CA TYR A 9 -17.11 12.38 2.74
C TYR A 9 -15.67 12.18 3.22
N GLY A 10 -14.71 12.06 2.29
CA GLY A 10 -13.29 11.95 2.62
C GLY A 10 -12.75 13.19 3.34
N PRO A 11 -12.65 14.36 2.68
CA PRO A 11 -12.12 15.57 3.31
C PRO A 11 -12.96 16.06 4.50
N ASP A 12 -14.29 15.99 4.42
CA ASP A 12 -15.16 16.43 5.52
C ASP A 12 -15.03 15.49 6.74
N GLY A 13 -14.93 14.18 6.51
CA GLY A 13 -14.69 13.19 7.56
C GLY A 13 -13.33 13.37 8.25
N LEU A 14 -12.26 13.59 7.47
CA LEU A 14 -10.93 13.88 8.00
C LEU A 14 -10.91 15.19 8.82
N ALA A 15 -11.67 16.22 8.43
CA ALA A 15 -11.79 17.45 9.21
C ALA A 15 -12.44 17.17 10.58
N LEU A 16 -13.52 16.41 10.62
CA LEU A 16 -14.19 16.01 11.86
C LEU A 16 -13.30 15.12 12.76
N LEU A 17 -12.49 14.24 12.18
CA LEU A 17 -11.51 13.46 12.95
C LEU A 17 -10.44 14.35 13.59
N ARG A 18 -10.00 15.42 12.92
CA ARG A 18 -9.05 16.40 13.50
C ARG A 18 -9.63 17.16 14.69
N GLU A 19 -10.95 17.26 14.78
CA GLU A 19 -11.66 17.83 15.94
C GLU A 19 -11.76 16.84 17.12
N GLY A 20 -11.25 15.61 16.96
CA GLY A 20 -11.23 14.58 18.00
C GLY A 20 -12.49 13.73 18.09
N ARG A 21 -13.38 13.81 17.09
CA ARG A 21 -14.61 13.01 17.04
C ARG A 21 -14.31 11.53 16.78
N ALA A 22 -15.09 10.65 17.39
CA ALA A 22 -15.00 9.22 17.17
C ALA A 22 -15.54 8.81 15.80
N ALA A 23 -15.08 7.68 15.27
CA ALA A 23 -15.47 7.20 13.94
C ALA A 23 -17.00 7.13 13.72
N GLU A 24 -17.75 6.68 14.72
CA GLU A 24 -19.22 6.58 14.69
C GLU A 24 -19.89 7.95 14.59
N GLU A 25 -19.40 8.93 15.38
CA GLU A 25 -19.90 10.31 15.37
C GLU A 25 -19.64 10.98 14.01
N VAL A 26 -18.49 10.69 13.40
CA VAL A 26 -18.14 11.18 12.06
C VAL A 26 -19.12 10.60 11.02
N ILE A 27 -19.37 9.28 11.05
CA ILE A 27 -20.34 8.65 10.15
C ILE A 27 -21.73 9.27 10.32
N GLU A 28 -22.20 9.45 11.55
CA GLU A 28 -23.50 10.05 11.83
C GLU A 28 -23.61 11.46 11.26
N ALA A 29 -22.59 12.30 11.45
CA ALA A 29 -22.59 13.66 10.93
C ALA A 29 -22.55 13.72 9.39
N LEU A 30 -21.73 12.88 8.74
CA LEU A 30 -21.65 12.83 7.27
C LEU A 30 -22.97 12.35 6.65
N THR A 31 -23.57 11.30 7.24
CA THR A 31 -24.76 10.67 6.69
C THR A 31 -26.04 11.43 7.02
N SER A 32 -26.15 12.07 8.19
CA SER A 32 -27.32 12.90 8.53
C SER A 32 -27.44 14.17 7.68
N ALA A 33 -26.31 14.69 7.19
CA ALA A 33 -26.25 15.86 6.33
C ALA A 33 -26.45 15.57 4.83
N ASP A 34 -26.54 14.29 4.43
CA ASP A 34 -26.62 13.87 3.02
C ASP A 34 -27.97 13.19 2.72
N GLU A 35 -28.84 13.89 2.00
CA GLU A 35 -30.13 13.35 1.54
C GLU A 35 -29.96 12.10 0.65
N GLY A 36 -28.81 11.97 -0.02
CA GLY A 36 -28.47 10.84 -0.88
C GLY A 36 -27.77 9.68 -0.17
N ARG A 37 -27.62 9.72 1.17
CA ARG A 37 -26.87 8.71 1.95
C ARG A 37 -27.28 7.26 1.65
N ASP A 38 -28.56 7.03 1.34
CA ASP A 38 -29.10 5.68 1.14
C ASP A 38 -28.45 4.96 -0.05
N GLU A 39 -27.82 5.68 -0.98
CA GLU A 39 -27.11 5.12 -2.14
C GLU A 39 -25.59 5.02 -1.95
N ARG A 40 -25.09 5.26 -0.73
CA ARG A 40 -23.65 5.42 -0.45
C ARG A 40 -23.13 4.43 0.58
N GLN A 41 -21.81 4.23 0.54
CA GLN A 41 -21.06 3.55 1.59
C GLN A 41 -19.90 4.42 2.07
N VAL A 42 -19.58 4.31 3.36
CA VAL A 42 -18.41 4.98 3.97
C VAL A 42 -17.88 4.15 5.12
N GLY A 43 -16.56 4.03 5.20
CA GLY A 43 -15.84 3.48 6.34
C GLY A 43 -14.93 4.54 6.94
N ILE A 44 -14.85 4.61 8.26
CA ILE A 44 -14.01 5.56 9.00
C ILE A 44 -13.23 4.79 10.06
N VAL A 45 -11.95 5.11 10.21
CA VAL A 45 -11.09 4.71 11.33
C VAL A 45 -10.55 5.98 11.96
N ASP A 46 -10.69 6.13 13.27
CA ASP A 46 -10.21 7.32 13.98
C ASP A 46 -8.78 7.16 14.52
N GLY A 47 -8.21 8.23 15.07
CA GLY A 47 -6.85 8.25 15.60
C GLY A 47 -6.61 7.36 16.83
N ALA A 48 -7.67 6.80 17.43
CA ALA A 48 -7.59 5.81 18.50
C ALA A 48 -7.76 4.38 17.98
N GLY A 49 -7.86 4.18 16.66
CA GLY A 49 -8.06 2.88 16.04
C GLY A 49 -9.50 2.37 16.09
N ARG A 50 -10.46 3.17 16.57
CA ARG A 50 -11.88 2.79 16.56
C ARG A 50 -12.42 2.97 15.15
N ALA A 51 -13.25 2.04 14.72
CA ALA A 51 -13.72 1.98 13.34
C ALA A 51 -15.25 1.88 13.25
N ALA A 52 -15.81 2.52 12.24
CA ALA A 52 -17.22 2.48 11.92
C ALA A 52 -17.42 2.33 10.40
N THR A 53 -18.52 1.71 9.99
CA THR A 53 -18.92 1.62 8.59
C THR A 53 -20.42 1.86 8.45
N PHE A 54 -20.82 2.47 7.34
CA PHE A 54 -22.21 2.71 6.97
C PHE A 54 -22.47 2.22 5.56
N THR A 55 -23.57 1.49 5.39
CA THR A 55 -24.09 1.06 4.10
C THR A 55 -25.52 1.52 3.93
N GLY A 56 -25.75 2.38 2.94
CA GLY A 56 -27.07 2.86 2.59
C GLY A 56 -27.98 1.72 2.11
N LYS A 57 -29.26 1.78 2.49
CA LYS A 57 -30.27 0.75 2.18
C LYS A 57 -30.59 0.59 0.68
N ALA A 58 -30.18 1.53 -0.16
CA ALA A 58 -30.35 1.50 -1.61
C ALA A 58 -29.06 1.11 -2.35
N CYS A 59 -27.99 0.73 -1.62
CA CYS A 59 -26.83 0.08 -2.24
C CYS A 59 -27.22 -1.28 -2.83
N HIS A 60 -26.60 -1.62 -3.96
CA HIS A 60 -26.90 -2.87 -4.67
C HIS A 60 -26.40 -4.09 -3.92
N GLU A 61 -27.32 -5.01 -3.63
CA GLU A 61 -27.00 -6.26 -2.93
C GLU A 61 -26.01 -7.14 -3.72
N TRP A 62 -25.14 -7.92 -3.10
CA TRP A 62 -24.87 -7.89 -1.68
C TRP A 62 -24.09 -6.61 -1.32
N ALA A 63 -24.49 -5.94 -0.26
CA ALA A 63 -23.84 -4.74 0.24
C ALA A 63 -23.77 -4.76 1.76
N GLY A 64 -22.61 -4.41 2.30
CA GLY A 64 -22.39 -4.42 3.74
C GLY A 64 -20.95 -4.07 4.11
N GLY A 65 -20.66 -4.17 5.40
CA GLY A 65 -19.34 -3.89 5.96
C GLY A 65 -19.02 -4.68 7.22
N ARG A 66 -17.75 -4.62 7.61
CA ARG A 66 -17.14 -5.15 8.83
C ARG A 66 -16.19 -4.12 9.40
N THR A 67 -16.08 -4.10 10.71
CA THR A 67 -15.13 -3.27 11.43
C THR A 67 -14.46 -4.10 12.52
N GLY A 68 -13.26 -3.69 12.90
CA GLY A 68 -12.53 -4.23 14.03
C GLY A 68 -11.42 -3.28 14.41
N ASP A 69 -10.44 -3.77 15.16
CA ASP A 69 -9.35 -2.95 15.66
C ASP A 69 -8.53 -2.39 14.49
N CYS A 70 -8.57 -1.06 14.34
CA CYS A 70 -7.87 -0.30 13.31
C CYS A 70 -8.29 -0.59 11.85
N TYR A 71 -9.51 -1.09 11.59
CA TYR A 71 -9.99 -1.24 10.21
C TYR A 71 -11.51 -1.09 10.03
N ALA A 72 -11.87 -0.59 8.84
CA ALA A 72 -13.24 -0.62 8.30
C ALA A 72 -13.19 -1.18 6.86
N ALA A 73 -13.92 -2.26 6.62
CA ALA A 73 -14.02 -2.94 5.33
C ALA A 73 -15.48 -2.95 4.85
N GLN A 74 -15.70 -2.65 3.58
CA GLN A 74 -17.04 -2.57 3.00
C GLN A 74 -17.03 -2.81 1.50
N GLY A 75 -18.17 -3.20 0.96
CA GLY A 75 -18.39 -3.27 -0.48
C GLY A 75 -19.87 -3.37 -0.84
N ASN A 76 -20.18 -3.10 -2.11
CA ASN A 76 -21.50 -3.24 -2.72
C ASN A 76 -21.35 -3.94 -4.08
N ILE A 77 -22.46 -4.41 -4.65
CA ILE A 77 -22.46 -5.23 -5.88
C ILE A 77 -21.64 -6.52 -5.68
N LEU A 78 -21.45 -6.96 -4.44
CA LEU A 78 -20.63 -8.13 -4.15
C LEU A 78 -21.39 -9.42 -4.46
N VAL A 79 -20.63 -10.48 -4.73
CA VAL A 79 -21.19 -11.83 -4.95
C VAL A 79 -21.91 -12.31 -3.68
N SER A 80 -21.29 -12.08 -2.52
CA SER A 80 -21.87 -12.42 -1.22
C SER A 80 -21.13 -11.71 -0.07
N GLU A 81 -21.63 -11.93 1.14
CA GLU A 81 -21.00 -11.51 2.40
C GLU A 81 -19.57 -12.04 2.57
N ALA A 82 -19.28 -13.21 2.02
CA ALA A 82 -17.98 -13.86 2.13
C ALA A 82 -16.82 -12.97 1.64
N THR A 83 -17.09 -12.05 0.69
CA THR A 83 -16.08 -11.09 0.21
C THR A 83 -15.61 -10.15 1.31
N VAL A 84 -16.51 -9.60 2.13
CA VAL A 84 -16.13 -8.67 3.21
C VAL A 84 -15.61 -9.43 4.43
N ASP A 85 -16.15 -10.63 4.71
CA ASP A 85 -15.59 -11.51 5.75
C ASP A 85 -14.13 -11.88 5.43
N ALA A 86 -13.82 -12.15 4.16
CA ALA A 86 -12.45 -12.43 3.73
C ALA A 86 -11.52 -11.21 3.90
N LEU A 87 -11.99 -9.98 3.66
CA LEU A 87 -11.22 -8.76 3.96
C LEU A 87 -10.86 -8.71 5.45
N ALA A 88 -11.86 -8.81 6.31
CA ALA A 88 -11.71 -8.70 7.76
C ALA A 88 -10.77 -9.79 8.31
N ALA A 89 -11.06 -11.06 7.99
CA ALA A 89 -10.27 -12.18 8.47
C ALA A 89 -8.81 -12.13 7.99
N THR A 90 -8.59 -11.73 6.73
CA THR A 90 -7.23 -11.61 6.18
C THR A 90 -6.48 -10.45 6.82
N PHE A 91 -7.15 -9.34 7.10
CA PHE A 91 -6.54 -8.23 7.83
C PHE A 91 -6.10 -8.74 9.20
N GLU A 92 -7.01 -9.29 10.01
CA GLU A 92 -6.71 -9.78 11.37
C GLU A 92 -5.60 -10.84 11.40
N ALA A 93 -5.60 -11.80 10.47
CA ALA A 93 -4.59 -12.86 10.42
C ALA A 93 -3.18 -12.38 10.06
N ASN A 94 -3.07 -11.24 9.36
CA ASN A 94 -1.81 -10.73 8.83
C ASN A 94 -1.30 -9.47 9.54
N ALA A 95 -1.55 -9.35 10.85
CA ALA A 95 -1.05 -8.24 11.68
C ALA A 95 0.49 -8.15 11.76
N HIS A 96 1.20 -9.20 11.35
CA HIS A 96 2.66 -9.26 11.28
C HIS A 96 3.25 -8.65 10.00
N LEU A 97 2.42 -8.40 8.98
CA LEU A 97 2.85 -7.76 7.73
C LEU A 97 2.79 -6.24 7.85
N GLU A 98 3.61 -5.57 7.05
CA GLU A 98 3.48 -4.13 6.83
C GLU A 98 2.10 -3.77 6.25
N LEU A 99 1.61 -2.57 6.57
CA LEU A 99 0.24 -2.16 6.24
C LEU A 99 -0.07 -2.26 4.74
N GLY A 100 0.84 -1.82 3.87
CA GLY A 100 0.65 -1.87 2.43
C GLY A 100 0.47 -3.30 1.91
N GLN A 101 1.35 -4.22 2.32
CA GLN A 101 1.27 -5.63 1.97
C GLN A 101 0.00 -6.28 2.54
N ARG A 102 -0.31 -6.00 3.81
CA ARG A 102 -1.51 -6.50 4.50
C ARG A 102 -2.79 -6.12 3.74
N LEU A 103 -2.90 -4.89 3.28
CA LEU A 103 -4.05 -4.41 2.51
C LEU A 103 -4.15 -5.07 1.13
N ILE A 104 -3.02 -5.31 0.45
CA ILE A 104 -3.00 -6.04 -0.84
C ILE A 104 -3.46 -7.49 -0.66
N GLU A 105 -3.01 -8.18 0.40
CA GLU A 105 -3.47 -9.53 0.69
C GLU A 105 -4.97 -9.58 1.01
N CYS A 106 -5.50 -8.56 1.69
CA CYS A 106 -6.94 -8.43 1.91
C CYS A 106 -7.71 -8.34 0.58
N LEU A 107 -7.27 -7.48 -0.35
CA LEU A 107 -7.89 -7.37 -1.68
C LEU A 107 -7.86 -8.71 -2.43
N ALA A 108 -6.73 -9.41 -2.39
CA ALA A 108 -6.57 -10.70 -3.03
C ALA A 108 -7.53 -11.76 -2.45
N ALA A 109 -7.64 -11.85 -1.12
CA ALA A 109 -8.55 -12.76 -0.45
C ALA A 109 -10.02 -12.44 -0.73
N ALA A 110 -10.39 -11.15 -0.73
CA ALA A 110 -11.73 -10.70 -1.06
C ALA A 110 -12.14 -11.08 -2.49
N GLN A 111 -11.23 -10.88 -3.45
CA GLN A 111 -11.45 -11.26 -4.84
C GLN A 111 -11.59 -12.79 -4.99
N ALA A 112 -10.79 -13.57 -4.26
CA ALA A 112 -10.88 -15.03 -4.24
C ALA A 112 -12.19 -15.55 -3.63
N ALA A 113 -12.76 -14.83 -2.66
CA ALA A 113 -14.05 -15.13 -2.04
C ALA A 113 -15.27 -14.75 -2.92
N GLY A 114 -15.03 -14.22 -4.11
CA GLY A 114 -16.04 -13.91 -5.13
C GLY A 114 -15.99 -12.47 -5.61
N GLY A 115 -15.49 -11.53 -4.79
CA GLY A 115 -15.33 -10.14 -5.16
C GLY A 115 -16.63 -9.44 -5.58
N ASP A 116 -16.49 -8.48 -6.48
CA ASP A 116 -17.60 -7.78 -7.14
C ASP A 116 -18.20 -8.67 -8.24
N ARG A 117 -19.54 -8.69 -8.35
CA ARG A 117 -20.28 -9.49 -9.35
C ARG A 117 -19.95 -9.13 -10.79
N ARG A 118 -19.37 -7.96 -11.02
CA ARG A 118 -18.96 -7.46 -12.34
C ARG A 118 -17.53 -7.88 -12.70
N GLY A 119 -16.79 -8.51 -11.78
CA GLY A 119 -15.36 -8.75 -11.90
C GLY A 119 -14.53 -7.59 -11.35
N GLN A 120 -13.30 -7.48 -11.81
CA GLN A 120 -12.34 -6.45 -11.39
C GLN A 120 -11.86 -5.66 -12.61
N GLN A 121 -11.59 -4.37 -12.42
CA GLN A 121 -11.05 -3.49 -13.47
C GLN A 121 -9.95 -2.58 -12.92
N SER A 122 -10.11 -2.10 -11.69
CA SER A 122 -9.16 -1.22 -11.04
C SER A 122 -8.83 -1.65 -9.61
N ALA A 123 -7.68 -1.20 -9.11
CA ALA A 123 -7.26 -1.34 -7.72
C ALA A 123 -6.30 -0.19 -7.37
N SER A 124 -6.34 0.29 -6.13
CA SER A 124 -5.40 1.32 -5.66
C SER A 124 -5.04 1.11 -4.19
N LEU A 125 -3.85 1.57 -3.81
CA LEU A 125 -3.34 1.57 -2.46
C LEU A 125 -2.80 2.95 -2.12
N LEU A 126 -3.29 3.53 -1.02
CA LEU A 126 -2.79 4.78 -0.45
C LEU A 126 -2.39 4.52 1.00
N VAL A 127 -1.14 4.81 1.34
CA VAL A 127 -0.63 4.79 2.71
C VAL A 127 0.02 6.13 2.99
N VAL A 128 -0.39 6.74 4.11
CA VAL A 128 0.11 8.04 4.56
C VAL A 128 0.64 7.93 5.98
N GLU A 129 1.73 8.64 6.24
CA GLU A 129 2.32 8.82 7.55
C GLU A 129 3.01 10.18 7.56
N LYS A 130 2.86 10.90 8.69
CA LYS A 130 3.36 12.26 8.81
C LYS A 130 4.87 12.31 8.56
N ASP A 131 5.29 13.18 7.63
CA ASP A 131 6.70 13.41 7.29
C ASP A 131 7.46 12.14 6.82
N ALA A 132 6.75 11.13 6.30
CA ALA A 132 7.31 9.83 5.91
C ALA A 132 7.36 9.56 4.39
N GLY A 133 6.96 10.53 3.57
CA GLY A 133 7.07 10.45 2.12
C GLY A 133 8.49 10.72 1.61
N TYR A 134 8.64 10.85 0.30
CA TYR A 134 9.93 11.04 -0.37
C TYR A 134 10.75 12.17 0.27
N ALA A 135 12.01 11.87 0.61
CA ALA A 135 12.93 12.76 1.31
C ALA A 135 12.39 13.36 2.64
N LYS A 136 11.34 12.76 3.23
CA LYS A 136 10.60 13.27 4.39
C LYS A 136 9.96 14.64 4.16
N LEU A 137 9.59 14.94 2.91
CA LEU A 137 9.01 16.22 2.49
C LEU A 137 7.51 16.14 2.18
N SER A 138 6.87 14.99 2.40
CA SER A 138 5.43 14.80 2.25
C SER A 138 4.91 13.72 3.20
N ASP A 139 3.59 13.59 3.31
CA ASP A 139 2.94 12.57 4.14
C ASP A 139 2.65 11.27 3.36
N THR A 140 2.91 11.24 2.05
CA THR A 140 2.54 10.10 1.20
C THR A 140 3.66 9.08 1.13
N VAL A 141 3.44 7.92 1.75
CA VAL A 141 4.39 6.79 1.75
C VAL A 141 4.20 5.94 0.49
N ILE A 142 2.94 5.59 0.19
CA ILE A 142 2.56 4.77 -0.97
C ILE A 142 1.34 5.41 -1.63
N ASP A 143 1.40 5.67 -2.94
CA ASP A 143 0.24 5.98 -3.77
C ASP A 143 0.36 5.21 -5.10
N LEU A 144 -0.29 4.06 -5.16
CA LEU A 144 -0.23 3.14 -6.29
C LEU A 144 -1.62 2.94 -6.86
N ARG A 145 -1.74 3.03 -8.18
CA ARG A 145 -3.01 2.96 -8.89
C ARG A 145 -2.88 2.10 -10.14
N VAL A 146 -3.82 1.17 -10.29
CA VAL A 146 -4.10 0.46 -11.53
C VAL A 146 -5.51 0.83 -11.92
N ASP A 147 -5.66 1.81 -12.81
CA ASP A 147 -6.97 2.37 -13.15
C ASP A 147 -7.72 1.51 -14.19
N ASP A 148 -7.02 0.68 -14.97
CA ASP A 148 -7.63 -0.28 -15.91
C ASP A 148 -6.70 -1.49 -16.17
N HIS A 149 -7.13 -2.68 -15.77
CA HIS A 149 -6.47 -3.96 -16.08
C HIS A 149 -7.44 -5.13 -15.83
N GLU A 150 -7.27 -6.29 -16.49
CA GLU A 150 -8.08 -7.49 -16.22
C GLU A 150 -7.78 -8.12 -14.85
N ARG A 151 -6.57 -7.89 -14.34
CA ARG A 151 -6.07 -8.40 -13.05
C ARG A 151 -5.41 -7.27 -12.24
N PRO A 152 -6.15 -6.22 -11.84
CA PRO A 152 -5.59 -5.03 -11.23
C PRO A 152 -4.93 -5.30 -9.89
N ILE A 153 -5.43 -6.27 -9.10
CA ILE A 153 -4.82 -6.64 -7.80
C ILE A 153 -3.44 -7.27 -8.00
N ALA A 154 -3.28 -8.13 -9.02
CA ALA A 154 -1.98 -8.71 -9.36
C ALA A 154 -0.99 -7.65 -9.83
N GLU A 155 -1.47 -6.68 -10.61
CA GLU A 155 -0.66 -5.55 -11.08
C GLU A 155 -0.31 -4.59 -9.94
N LEU A 156 -1.23 -4.33 -9.01
CA LEU A 156 -0.98 -3.55 -7.80
C LEU A 156 0.09 -4.22 -6.93
N ARG A 157 0.05 -5.55 -6.79
CA ARG A 157 1.11 -6.31 -6.10
C ARG A 157 2.47 -6.15 -6.79
N ARG A 158 2.51 -6.18 -8.13
CA ARG A 158 3.75 -5.94 -8.90
C ARG A 158 4.30 -4.53 -8.66
N LEU A 159 3.44 -3.51 -8.71
CA LEU A 159 3.82 -2.13 -8.42
C LEU A 159 4.30 -1.95 -6.98
N PHE A 160 3.66 -2.64 -6.03
CA PHE A 160 4.07 -2.63 -4.64
C PHE A 160 5.45 -3.27 -4.44
N SER A 161 5.75 -4.40 -5.09
CA SER A 161 7.09 -4.99 -5.04
C SER A 161 8.15 -4.04 -5.59
N LEU A 162 7.88 -3.34 -6.69
CA LEU A 162 8.80 -2.32 -7.22
C LEU A 162 8.97 -1.13 -6.27
N HIS A 163 7.87 -0.67 -5.65
CA HIS A 163 7.93 0.39 -4.64
C HIS A 163 8.79 -0.04 -3.45
N GLN A 164 8.61 -1.27 -2.96
CA GLN A 164 9.45 -1.83 -1.90
C GLN A 164 10.91 -1.94 -2.34
N GLU A 165 11.20 -2.42 -3.55
CA GLU A 165 12.59 -2.48 -4.06
C GLU A 165 13.28 -1.10 -4.08
N LEU A 166 12.56 -0.03 -4.42
CA LEU A 166 13.14 1.32 -4.54
C LEU A 166 13.17 2.09 -3.21
N PHE A 167 12.10 2.00 -2.41
CA PHE A 167 11.86 2.88 -1.27
C PHE A 167 11.72 2.16 0.08
N GLY A 168 11.68 0.83 0.07
CA GLY A 168 11.66 0.05 1.31
C GLY A 168 12.97 0.18 2.09
N ALA A 169 12.97 -0.23 3.35
CA ALA A 169 14.16 -0.25 4.20
C ALA A 169 14.49 -1.69 4.61
N THR A 170 15.72 -2.12 4.36
CA THR A 170 16.24 -3.38 4.90
C THR A 170 16.89 -3.11 6.27
N PRO A 171 16.49 -3.81 7.35
CA PRO A 171 17.13 -3.66 8.67
C PRO A 171 18.64 -3.82 8.57
N GLN A 172 19.39 -2.97 9.27
CA GLN A 172 20.86 -2.95 9.16
C GLN A 172 21.50 -4.27 9.59
N GLU A 173 20.88 -5.05 10.47
CA GLU A 173 21.32 -6.39 10.83
C GLU A 173 21.30 -7.39 9.65
N ASP A 174 20.47 -7.16 8.64
CA ASP A 174 20.32 -8.03 7.46
C ASP A 174 21.27 -7.65 6.32
N TRP A 175 22.03 -6.55 6.45
CA TRP A 175 22.99 -6.12 5.44
C TRP A 175 24.20 -7.05 5.37
N VAL A 176 24.68 -7.27 4.15
CA VAL A 176 25.79 -8.18 3.88
C VAL A 176 27.11 -7.43 3.99
N ASP A 177 28.03 -7.94 4.80
CA ASP A 177 29.40 -7.41 4.88
C ASP A 177 30.15 -7.68 3.57
N VAL A 178 30.84 -6.65 3.08
CA VAL A 178 31.64 -6.73 1.85
C VAL A 178 33.05 -7.21 2.20
N ASP A 179 33.24 -8.52 2.08
CA ASP A 179 34.57 -9.14 2.11
C ASP A 179 35.32 -8.94 0.77
N ASP A 180 36.57 -9.39 0.70
CA ASP A 180 37.39 -9.23 -0.51
C ASP A 180 36.76 -9.89 -1.76
N MET A 181 36.08 -11.03 -1.57
CA MET A 181 35.44 -11.76 -2.67
C MET A 181 34.23 -11.00 -3.21
N LEU A 182 33.38 -10.48 -2.32
CA LEU A 182 32.24 -9.66 -2.72
C LEU A 182 32.72 -8.33 -3.31
N ALA A 183 33.77 -7.71 -2.76
CA ALA A 183 34.35 -6.50 -3.33
C ALA A 183 34.81 -6.69 -4.79
N ASP A 184 35.44 -7.83 -5.09
CA ASP A 184 35.84 -8.17 -6.46
C ASP A 184 34.63 -8.43 -7.37
N GLU A 185 33.60 -9.15 -6.89
CA GLU A 185 32.34 -9.32 -7.60
C GLU A 185 31.71 -7.96 -7.97
N LEU A 186 31.63 -7.04 -7.00
CA LEU A 186 31.07 -5.71 -7.23
C LEU A 186 31.86 -4.95 -8.30
N ARG A 187 33.20 -4.96 -8.24
CA ARG A 187 34.04 -4.29 -9.24
C ARG A 187 33.80 -4.83 -10.64
N GLU A 188 33.77 -6.15 -10.81
CA GLU A 188 33.54 -6.78 -12.11
C GLU A 188 32.18 -6.41 -12.69
N ARG A 189 31.13 -6.46 -11.87
CA ARG A 189 29.76 -6.13 -12.28
C ARG A 189 29.58 -4.65 -12.61
N LEU A 190 30.10 -3.77 -11.77
CA LEU A 190 30.08 -2.33 -12.01
C LEU A 190 30.84 -1.97 -13.29
N ALA A 191 32.01 -2.59 -13.51
CA ALA A 191 32.78 -2.39 -14.73
C ALA A 191 32.03 -2.86 -15.99
N ALA A 192 31.32 -4.00 -15.92
CA ALA A 192 30.46 -4.48 -17.00
C ALA A 192 29.33 -3.48 -17.36
N LEU A 193 28.88 -2.72 -16.37
CA LEU A 193 27.88 -1.64 -16.54
C LEU A 193 28.51 -0.28 -16.90
N GLY A 194 29.83 -0.21 -17.06
CA GLY A 194 30.55 1.02 -17.42
C GLY A 194 30.98 1.88 -16.23
N HIS A 195 30.70 1.47 -14.99
CA HIS A 195 31.10 2.15 -13.76
C HIS A 195 32.47 1.63 -13.31
N ASN A 196 33.53 2.42 -13.54
CA ASN A 196 34.91 2.02 -13.30
C ASN A 196 35.59 2.95 -12.29
N GLY A 197 36.67 2.47 -11.65
CA GLY A 197 37.52 3.28 -10.77
C GLY A 197 37.43 2.83 -9.31
N ASP A 198 37.40 3.80 -8.40
CA ASP A 198 37.24 3.55 -6.97
C ASP A 198 35.88 2.85 -6.71
N LEU A 199 35.90 1.77 -5.92
CA LEU A 199 34.73 0.92 -5.72
C LEU A 199 33.57 1.68 -5.05
N GLN A 200 33.85 2.49 -4.02
CA GLN A 200 32.82 3.25 -3.33
C GLN A 200 32.14 4.21 -4.32
N ARG A 201 32.94 4.97 -5.06
CA ARG A 201 32.41 5.92 -6.04
C ARG A 201 31.64 5.23 -7.18
N ALA A 202 32.17 4.15 -7.73
CA ALA A 202 31.52 3.42 -8.82
C ALA A 202 30.18 2.82 -8.36
N PHE A 203 30.13 2.33 -7.12
CA PHE A 203 28.92 1.79 -6.51
C PHE A 203 27.86 2.87 -6.28
N ASP A 204 28.24 4.01 -5.69
CA ASP A 204 27.34 5.15 -5.46
C ASP A 204 26.80 5.72 -6.78
N ASP A 205 27.68 5.89 -7.78
CA ASP A 205 27.30 6.40 -9.10
C ASP A 205 26.29 5.47 -9.79
N TRP A 206 26.49 4.15 -9.70
CA TRP A 206 25.55 3.18 -10.25
C TRP A 206 24.23 3.14 -9.47
N ALA A 207 24.29 3.10 -8.14
CA ALA A 207 23.10 3.06 -7.30
C ALA A 207 22.20 4.27 -7.52
N GLY A 208 22.78 5.48 -7.61
CA GLY A 208 22.03 6.69 -7.95
C GLY A 208 21.44 6.65 -9.36
N ALA A 209 22.15 6.10 -10.35
CA ALA A 209 21.60 5.90 -11.69
C ALA A 209 20.44 4.87 -11.73
N ALA A 210 20.46 3.92 -10.80
CA ALA A 210 19.43 2.90 -10.64
C ALA A 210 18.25 3.31 -9.73
N ASN A 211 18.28 4.52 -9.14
CA ASN A 211 17.34 5.01 -8.12
C ASN A 211 17.35 4.16 -6.83
N LEU A 212 18.54 3.71 -6.42
CA LEU A 212 18.77 2.89 -5.21
C LEU A 212 19.56 3.64 -4.14
N GLU A 213 19.80 4.95 -4.31
CA GLU A 213 20.61 5.77 -3.40
C GLU A 213 20.09 5.77 -1.95
N GLU A 214 18.77 5.66 -1.75
CA GLU A 214 18.15 5.59 -0.42
C GLU A 214 18.45 4.27 0.32
N ARG A 215 19.00 3.27 -0.38
CA ARG A 215 19.40 1.96 0.16
C ARG A 215 20.92 1.79 0.29
N VAL A 216 21.69 2.86 0.11
CA VAL A 216 23.15 2.82 0.16
C VAL A 216 23.65 3.66 1.33
N ASP A 217 24.52 3.04 2.14
CA ASP A 217 25.26 3.70 3.22
C ASP A 217 26.74 3.28 3.16
N GLY A 218 27.36 3.57 2.03
CA GLY A 218 28.71 3.09 1.73
C GLY A 218 28.74 1.70 1.08
N VAL A 219 29.95 1.21 0.84
CA VAL A 219 30.23 -0.09 0.18
C VAL A 219 30.84 -1.13 1.14
N THR A 220 30.92 -0.82 2.43
CA THR A 220 31.44 -1.76 3.44
C THR A 220 30.41 -2.81 3.83
N ARG A 221 29.12 -2.41 3.81
CA ARG A 221 27.96 -3.29 3.97
C ARG A 221 26.95 -2.90 2.91
N ILE A 222 26.29 -3.89 2.32
CA ILE A 222 25.36 -3.66 1.22
C ILE A 222 24.02 -4.29 1.54
N ASP A 223 22.97 -3.53 1.26
CA ASP A 223 21.60 -4.04 1.24
C ASP A 223 21.47 -5.20 0.24
N PRO A 224 21.02 -6.41 0.67
CA PRO A 224 20.82 -7.55 -0.19
C PRO A 224 20.00 -7.25 -1.46
N ILE A 225 19.04 -6.32 -1.37
CA ILE A 225 18.21 -5.91 -2.52
C ILE A 225 19.06 -5.17 -3.56
N VAL A 226 19.95 -4.28 -3.11
CA VAL A 226 20.87 -3.54 -4.01
C VAL A 226 21.86 -4.51 -4.65
N LEU A 227 22.38 -5.47 -3.89
CA LEU A 227 23.27 -6.51 -4.42
C LEU A 227 22.60 -7.36 -5.50
N GLU A 228 21.36 -7.81 -5.27
CA GLU A 228 20.62 -8.61 -6.25
C GLU A 228 20.26 -7.77 -7.49
N ALA A 229 19.91 -6.49 -7.32
CA ALA A 229 19.69 -5.57 -8.42
C ALA A 229 20.95 -5.41 -9.29
N LEU A 230 22.13 -5.28 -8.68
CA LEU A 230 23.41 -5.23 -9.41
C LEU A 230 23.67 -6.52 -10.17
N ARG A 231 23.45 -7.68 -9.52
CA ARG A 231 23.60 -9.00 -10.15
C ARG A 231 22.72 -9.13 -11.37
N LYS A 232 21.44 -8.76 -11.25
CA LYS A 232 20.46 -8.81 -12.34
C LYS A 232 20.79 -7.85 -13.48
N ALA A 233 21.25 -6.64 -13.17
CA ALA A 233 21.60 -5.63 -14.18
C ALA A 233 22.84 -6.02 -15.00
N SER A 234 23.79 -6.72 -14.37
CA SER A 234 25.06 -7.16 -14.96
C SER A 234 25.06 -8.60 -15.49
N SER A 235 23.88 -9.25 -15.52
CA SER A 235 23.69 -10.61 -16.05
C SER A 235 23.63 -10.67 -17.57
#